data_AF-A0A2N0QVI4-F1
#
_entry.id   AF-A0A2N0QVI4-F1
#
_cell.length_a   1.000
_cell.length_b   1.000
_cell.length_c   1.000
_cell.angle_alpha   90.00
_cell.angle_beta   90.00
_cell.angle_gamma   90.00
#
_symmetry.space_group_name_H-M   'P 1'
#
loop_
_entity.id
_entity.type
_entity.pdbx_description
1 polymer ?
#
loop_
_entity_poly.entity_id
_entity_poly.type
_entity_poly.pdbx_seq_one_letter_code
_entity_poly.pdbx_strand_id
1 'polypeptide(L)'
;MYFSGSSLTTLQQRKPYLYSPDWLCPQCNFAPEDLNHLWTCPYILPDLNPCLTHRSEVIKFRDSCLSSLLSLRSLDTNFQTEFCALDCWNYETPSSSCLWLTRGLLPAHLTTFLKQYFPLSVIYKIISPLLNDFQIELYGEIWLCQNVLFHAWEESQGISAASKLHGPSLKFPTFTTTSSQLHNSSLAT
;
A
#
# COMPACT_ATOMS: atom_id res chain seq x y z
N MET A 1 -11.02 11.42 2.55
CA MET A 1 -9.65 11.40 1.98
C MET A 1 -9.55 10.19 1.05
N TYR A 2 -9.43 10.38 -0.26
CA TYR A 2 -9.13 9.28 -1.18
C TYR A 2 -7.61 9.20 -1.32
N PHE A 3 -7.01 8.11 -0.82
CA PHE A 3 -5.57 7.92 -0.82
C PHE A 3 -5.04 7.58 -2.21
N SER A 4 -4.13 8.40 -2.71
CA SER A 4 -3.32 8.11 -3.91
C SER A 4 -1.86 7.83 -3.53
N GLY A 5 -1.63 7.02 -2.48
CA GLY A 5 -0.30 6.43 -2.25
C GLY A 5 0.00 5.45 -3.38
N SER A 6 0.98 5.76 -4.23
CA SER A 6 1.37 4.87 -5.33
C SER A 6 2.44 3.90 -4.83
N SER A 7 2.19 2.60 -4.89
CA SER A 7 3.21 1.56 -4.61
C SER A 7 4.37 1.66 -5.61
N LEU A 8 5.55 1.11 -5.29
CA LEU A 8 6.67 1.06 -6.25
C LEU A 8 6.25 0.44 -7.59
N THR A 9 5.47 -0.64 -7.56
CA THR A 9 4.90 -1.26 -8.78
C THR A 9 4.04 -0.30 -9.61
N THR A 10 3.27 0.57 -8.94
CA THR A 10 2.48 1.63 -9.62
C THR A 10 3.41 2.67 -10.25
N LEU A 11 4.52 3.02 -9.58
CA LEU A 11 5.50 3.98 -10.08
C LEU A 11 6.30 3.42 -11.27
N GLN A 12 6.70 2.15 -11.22
CA GLN A 12 7.33 1.42 -12.32
C GLN A 12 6.45 1.41 -13.58
N GLN A 13 5.13 1.25 -13.42
CA GLN A 13 4.20 1.31 -14.55
C GLN A 13 4.05 2.73 -15.12
N ARG A 14 3.99 3.75 -14.25
CA ARG A 14 3.72 5.14 -14.67
C ARG A 14 4.96 5.87 -15.18
N LYS A 15 6.14 5.53 -14.66
CA LYS A 15 7.44 6.16 -14.96
C LYS A 15 8.55 5.12 -15.09
N PRO A 16 8.45 4.19 -16.07
CA PRO A 16 9.46 3.12 -16.26
C PRO A 16 10.86 3.66 -16.61
N TYR A 17 10.94 4.90 -17.09
CA TYR A 17 12.21 5.59 -17.35
C TYR A 17 12.94 6.05 -16.08
N LEU A 18 12.23 6.12 -14.95
CA LEU A 18 12.74 6.59 -13.67
C LEU A 18 12.84 5.46 -12.64
N TYR A 19 11.90 4.51 -12.69
CA TYR A 19 11.87 3.36 -11.78
C TYR A 19 12.16 2.07 -12.52
N SER A 20 13.28 1.42 -12.18
CA SER A 20 13.68 0.14 -12.77
C SER A 20 12.65 -0.95 -12.43
N PRO A 21 12.26 -1.83 -13.39
CA PRO A 21 11.38 -2.96 -13.11
C PRO A 21 12.02 -4.01 -12.17
N ASP A 22 13.35 -4.02 -12.07
CA ASP A 22 14.09 -4.97 -11.21
C ASP A 22 14.13 -4.53 -9.74
N TRP A 23 13.69 -3.30 -9.43
CA TRP A 23 13.66 -2.83 -8.05
C TRP A 23 12.54 -3.51 -7.26
N LEU A 24 12.95 -4.08 -6.13
CA LEU A 24 12.06 -4.71 -5.16
C LEU A 24 11.65 -3.69 -4.09
N CYS A 25 10.81 -4.13 -3.16
CA CYS A 25 10.36 -3.30 -2.04
C CYS A 25 11.54 -2.65 -1.33
N PRO A 26 11.57 -1.30 -1.21
CA PRO A 26 12.63 -0.57 -0.51
C PRO A 26 12.82 -1.01 0.95
N GLN A 27 11.77 -1.55 1.56
CA GLN A 27 11.76 -1.91 2.98
C GLN A 27 12.30 -3.30 3.26
N CYS A 28 12.10 -4.27 2.37
CA CYS A 28 12.51 -5.66 2.63
C CYS A 28 13.43 -6.23 1.55
N ASN A 29 13.41 -5.67 0.34
CA ASN A 29 14.19 -6.13 -0.81
C ASN A 29 13.98 -7.62 -1.18
N PHE A 30 12.84 -8.21 -0.81
CA PHE A 30 12.52 -9.63 -1.08
C PHE A 30 11.44 -9.82 -2.15
N ALA A 31 10.53 -8.86 -2.31
CA ALA A 31 9.40 -8.97 -3.23
C ALA A 31 9.07 -7.61 -3.86
N PRO A 32 8.35 -7.58 -5.00
CA PRO A 32 7.80 -6.35 -5.54
C PRO A 32 6.87 -5.68 -4.52
N GLU A 33 6.98 -4.37 -4.36
CA GLU A 33 6.05 -3.63 -3.50
C GLU A 33 4.78 -3.30 -4.29
N ASP A 34 3.76 -4.13 -4.10
CA ASP A 34 2.38 -3.80 -4.43
C ASP A 34 1.60 -3.33 -3.20
N LEU A 35 0.33 -2.96 -3.40
CA LEU A 35 -0.52 -2.48 -2.32
C LEU A 35 -0.75 -3.54 -1.23
N ASN A 36 -0.63 -4.84 -1.54
CA ASN A 36 -0.82 -5.90 -0.55
C ASN A 36 0.46 -6.10 0.25
N HIS A 37 1.61 -6.05 -0.42
CA HIS A 37 2.93 -6.08 0.20
C HIS A 37 3.11 -4.93 1.18
N LEU A 38 2.59 -3.74 0.89
CA LEU A 38 2.63 -2.58 1.79
C LEU A 38 2.16 -2.90 3.22
N TRP A 39 1.10 -3.72 3.37
CA TRP A 39 0.50 -4.06 4.66
C TRP A 39 1.06 -5.34 5.30
N THR A 40 1.81 -6.14 4.52
CA THR A 40 2.32 -7.45 4.93
C THR A 40 3.85 -7.51 4.98
N CYS A 41 4.52 -6.45 4.52
CA CYS A 41 5.97 -6.37 4.43
C CYS A 41 6.60 -6.51 5.83
N PRO A 42 7.47 -7.50 6.06
CA PRO A 42 8.30 -7.55 7.26
C PRO A 42 9.35 -6.45 7.14
N TYR A 43 9.15 -5.36 7.87
CA TYR A 43 10.05 -4.21 7.84
C TYR A 43 11.43 -4.52 8.44
N ILE A 44 12.46 -3.86 7.91
CA ILE A 44 13.82 -3.88 8.48
C ILE A 44 13.90 -3.13 9.82
N LEU A 45 13.06 -2.11 10.04
CA LEU A 45 12.99 -1.36 11.30
C LEU A 45 11.88 -1.91 12.19
N PRO A 46 12.20 -2.62 13.30
CA PRO A 46 11.20 -3.26 14.17
C PRO A 46 10.20 -2.27 14.78
N ASP A 47 10.66 -1.05 15.07
CA ASP A 47 9.87 -0.01 15.74
C ASP A 47 8.81 0.63 14.83
N LEU A 48 8.90 0.43 13.50
CA LEU A 48 7.99 1.00 12.51
C LEU A 48 7.24 -0.08 11.73
N ASN A 49 7.09 -1.28 12.30
CA ASN A 49 6.55 -2.45 11.60
C ASN A 49 5.07 -2.28 11.22
N PRO A 50 4.74 -1.99 9.94
CA PRO A 50 3.37 -1.73 9.53
C PRO A 50 2.48 -2.94 9.58
N CYS A 51 3.05 -4.15 9.50
CA CYS A 51 2.29 -5.38 9.64
C CYS A 51 1.72 -5.50 11.07
N LEU A 52 2.52 -5.18 12.08
CA LEU A 52 2.06 -5.16 13.47
C LEU A 52 1.04 -4.04 13.73
N THR A 53 1.30 -2.84 13.22
CA THR A 53 0.36 -1.72 13.32
C THR A 53 -0.97 -2.04 12.62
N HIS A 54 -0.93 -2.52 11.38
CA HIS A 54 -2.12 -2.92 10.64
C HIS A 54 -2.93 -3.98 11.39
N ARG A 55 -2.27 -5.01 11.92
CA ARG A 55 -2.91 -6.03 12.77
C ARG A 55 -3.58 -5.41 13.99
N SER A 56 -2.87 -4.56 14.73
CA SER A 56 -3.41 -3.86 15.90
C SER A 56 -4.66 -3.06 15.54
N GLU A 57 -4.59 -2.26 14.49
CA GLU A 57 -5.68 -1.38 14.10
C GLU A 57 -6.89 -2.16 13.57
N VAL A 58 -6.69 -3.27 12.84
CA VAL A 58 -7.81 -4.14 12.42
C VAL A 58 -8.50 -4.77 13.62
N ILE A 59 -7.74 -5.23 14.63
CA ILE A 59 -8.30 -5.77 15.87
C ILE A 59 -9.08 -4.70 16.63
N LYS A 60 -8.50 -3.52 16.84
CA LYS A 60 -9.15 -2.39 17.51
C LYS A 60 -10.45 -1.98 16.80
N PHE A 61 -10.42 -1.87 15.48
CA PHE A 61 -11.58 -1.52 14.67
C PHE A 61 -12.70 -2.58 14.79
N ARG A 62 -12.36 -3.87 14.64
CA ARG A 62 -13.29 -4.99 14.81
C ARG A 62 -13.94 -4.98 16.20
N ASP A 63 -13.13 -4.85 17.24
CA ASP A 63 -13.59 -4.94 18.63
C ASP A 63 -14.45 -3.71 19.00
N SER A 64 -14.11 -2.54 18.48
CA SER A 64 -14.91 -1.31 18.65
C SER A 64 -16.26 -1.42 17.93
N CYS A 65 -16.28 -2.00 16.73
CA CYS A 65 -17.52 -2.29 16.02
C CYS A 65 -18.39 -3.26 16.82
N LEU A 66 -17.80 -4.38 17.28
CA LEU A 66 -18.51 -5.41 18.04
C LEU A 66 -19.11 -4.83 19.33
N SER A 67 -18.31 -4.11 20.11
CA SER A 67 -18.75 -3.45 21.36
C SER A 67 -19.89 -2.47 21.11
N SER A 68 -19.76 -1.63 20.07
CA SER A 68 -20.80 -0.65 19.72
C SER A 68 -22.11 -1.33 19.30
N LEU A 69 -22.04 -2.41 18.53
CA LEU A 69 -23.21 -3.17 18.08
C LEU A 69 -23.90 -3.88 19.25
N LEU A 70 -23.13 -4.52 20.14
CA LEU A 70 -23.66 -5.18 21.35
C LEU A 70 -24.26 -4.20 22.35
N SER A 71 -23.78 -2.95 22.39
CA SER A 71 -24.37 -1.90 23.25
C SER A 71 -25.78 -1.49 22.81
N LEU A 72 -26.12 -1.64 21.53
CA LEU A 72 -27.44 -1.28 21.00
C LEU A 72 -28.49 -2.37 21.22
N ARG A 73 -28.04 -3.63 21.21
CA ARG A 73 -28.92 -4.79 21.33
C ARG A 73 -28.15 -5.97 21.90
N SER A 74 -28.76 -6.66 22.85
CA SER A 74 -28.26 -7.97 23.26
C SER A 74 -28.37 -8.94 22.08
N LEU A 75 -27.22 -9.38 21.58
CA LEU A 75 -27.09 -10.39 20.54
C LEU A 75 -26.46 -11.64 21.15
N ASP A 76 -26.77 -12.79 20.58
CA ASP A 76 -26.30 -14.07 21.09
C ASP A 76 -24.80 -14.29 20.79
N THR A 77 -24.27 -15.39 21.34
CA THR A 77 -22.88 -15.80 21.11
C THR A 77 -22.64 -16.17 19.65
N ASN A 78 -23.66 -16.65 18.93
CA ASN A 78 -23.56 -17.01 17.52
C ASN A 78 -23.23 -15.79 16.65
N PHE A 79 -23.90 -14.66 16.88
CA PHE A 79 -23.58 -13.39 16.23
C PHE A 79 -22.10 -13.00 16.41
N GLN A 80 -21.58 -13.08 17.64
CA GLN A 80 -20.20 -12.70 17.93
C GLN A 80 -19.21 -13.62 17.21
N THR A 81 -19.46 -14.93 17.23
CA THR A 81 -18.62 -15.91 16.54
C THR A 81 -18.63 -15.70 15.02
N GLU A 82 -19.81 -15.56 14.42
CA GLU A 82 -19.94 -15.33 12.96
C GLU A 82 -19.36 -13.98 12.54
N PHE A 83 -19.58 -12.92 13.34
CA PHE A 83 -19.01 -11.60 13.09
C PHE A 83 -17.49 -11.67 13.07
N CYS A 84 -16.86 -12.27 14.09
CA CYS A 84 -15.40 -12.40 14.17
C CYS A 84 -14.81 -13.31 13.09
N ALA A 85 -15.61 -14.23 12.54
CA ALA A 85 -15.21 -15.13 11.46
C ALA A 85 -15.29 -14.49 10.06
N LEU A 86 -15.83 -13.27 9.93
CA LEU A 86 -15.90 -12.60 8.63
C LEU A 86 -14.51 -12.38 8.04
N ASP A 87 -14.36 -12.69 6.76
CA ASP A 87 -13.12 -12.60 6.00
C ASP A 87 -12.46 -11.21 6.03
N CYS A 88 -13.23 -10.14 6.25
CA CYS A 88 -12.68 -8.78 6.34
C CYS A 88 -11.79 -8.54 7.58
N TRP A 89 -11.82 -9.45 8.56
CA TRP A 89 -10.98 -9.39 9.75
C TRP A 89 -9.69 -10.20 9.62
N ASN A 90 -9.51 -10.97 8.55
CA ASN A 90 -8.27 -11.72 8.35
C ASN A 90 -7.12 -10.76 8.04
N TYR A 91 -6.33 -10.43 9.05
CA TYR A 91 -5.13 -9.58 8.95
C TYR A 91 -3.82 -10.38 8.84
N GLU A 92 -3.84 -11.69 9.09
CA GLU A 92 -2.63 -12.54 9.00
C GLU A 92 -2.21 -12.74 7.54
N THR A 93 -3.21 -13.00 6.70
CA THR A 93 -3.10 -13.01 5.25
C THR A 93 -4.18 -12.10 4.70
N PRO A 94 -3.96 -10.76 4.70
CA PRO A 94 -4.98 -9.77 4.39
C PRO A 94 -5.81 -10.13 3.16
N SER A 95 -7.06 -10.50 3.39
CA SER A 95 -8.00 -10.76 2.32
C SER A 95 -8.27 -9.47 1.53
N SER A 96 -8.78 -9.57 0.31
CA SER A 96 -9.18 -8.38 -0.46
C SER A 96 -10.18 -7.53 0.33
N SER A 97 -11.08 -8.18 1.06
CA SER A 97 -12.03 -7.58 1.99
C SER A 97 -11.37 -6.76 3.10
N CYS A 98 -10.32 -7.30 3.73
CA CYS A 98 -9.56 -6.60 4.77
C CYS A 98 -8.87 -5.36 4.19
N LEU A 99 -8.25 -5.51 3.02
CA LEU A 99 -7.56 -4.43 2.31
C LEU A 99 -8.49 -3.35 1.76
N TRP A 100 -9.78 -3.61 1.63
CA TRP A 100 -10.76 -2.58 1.29
C TRP A 100 -11.02 -1.65 2.47
N LEU A 101 -10.94 -2.15 3.72
CA LEU A 101 -11.10 -1.31 4.91
C LEU A 101 -10.01 -0.25 4.98
N THR A 102 -8.76 -0.59 4.63
CA THR A 102 -7.65 0.39 4.63
C THR A 102 -7.88 1.52 3.62
N ARG A 103 -8.71 1.26 2.60
CA ARG A 103 -9.14 2.24 1.58
C ARG A 103 -10.45 2.95 1.94
N GLY A 104 -11.04 2.67 3.12
CA GLY A 104 -12.29 3.27 3.57
C GLY A 104 -13.51 2.70 2.87
N LEU A 105 -13.36 1.53 2.25
CA LEU A 105 -14.44 0.83 1.57
C LEU A 105 -15.01 -0.22 2.51
N LEU A 106 -16.32 -0.15 2.75
CA LEU A 106 -17.01 -1.13 3.59
C LEU A 106 -17.31 -2.40 2.78
N PRO A 107 -16.83 -3.59 3.20
CA PRO A 107 -17.07 -4.80 2.44
C PRO A 107 -18.55 -5.21 2.39
N ALA A 108 -18.96 -5.75 1.24
CA ALA A 108 -20.35 -6.12 0.99
C ALA A 108 -20.85 -7.26 1.89
N HIS A 109 -20.00 -8.25 2.20
CA HIS A 109 -20.36 -9.37 3.08
C HIS A 109 -20.54 -8.90 4.53
N LEU A 110 -19.69 -7.99 5.02
CA LEU A 110 -19.88 -7.37 6.33
C LEU A 110 -21.22 -6.61 6.41
N THR A 111 -21.51 -5.80 5.39
CA THR A 111 -22.77 -5.05 5.32
C THR A 111 -23.98 -6.00 5.24
N THR A 112 -23.89 -7.06 4.43
CA THR A 112 -24.96 -8.06 4.26
C THR A 112 -25.21 -8.84 5.55
N PHE A 113 -24.16 -9.24 6.26
CA PHE A 113 -24.25 -9.89 7.56
C PHE A 113 -24.97 -9.00 8.58
N LEU A 114 -24.53 -7.74 8.72
CA LEU A 114 -25.10 -6.83 9.71
C LEU A 114 -26.55 -6.42 9.42
N LYS A 115 -26.95 -6.39 8.14
CA LYS A 115 -28.34 -6.09 7.72
C LYS A 115 -29.36 -7.11 8.23
N GLN A 116 -28.93 -8.30 8.63
CA GLN A 116 -29.82 -9.30 9.25
C GLN A 116 -30.26 -8.88 10.67
N TYR A 117 -29.48 -8.00 11.32
CA TYR A 117 -29.67 -7.62 12.72
C TYR A 117 -30.05 -6.14 12.90
N PHE A 118 -29.58 -5.27 11.99
CA PHE A 118 -29.69 -3.82 12.13
C PHE A 118 -30.15 -3.15 10.83
N PRO A 119 -30.93 -2.05 10.92
CA PRO A 119 -31.18 -1.18 9.78
C PRO A 119 -29.89 -0.57 9.22
N LEU A 120 -29.86 -0.34 7.91
CA LEU A 120 -28.68 0.19 7.22
C LEU A 120 -28.22 1.56 7.78
N SER A 121 -29.16 2.40 8.21
CA SER A 121 -28.86 3.70 8.84
C SER A 121 -28.08 3.54 10.15
N VAL A 122 -28.41 2.53 10.95
CA VAL A 122 -27.72 2.22 12.22
C VAL A 122 -26.32 1.68 11.93
N ILE A 123 -26.18 0.78 10.96
CA ILE A 123 -24.89 0.22 10.53
C ILE A 123 -23.93 1.34 10.14
N TYR A 124 -24.33 2.22 9.22
CA TYR A 124 -23.46 3.32 8.79
C TYR A 124 -23.19 4.32 9.92
N LYS A 125 -24.17 4.62 10.78
CA LYS A 125 -23.97 5.53 11.92
C LYS A 125 -22.86 5.04 12.87
N ILE A 126 -22.74 3.73 13.07
CA ILE A 126 -21.72 3.13 13.93
C ILE A 126 -20.40 2.97 13.19
N ILE A 127 -20.43 2.37 12.00
CA ILE A 127 -19.19 1.94 11.34
C ILE A 127 -18.45 3.10 10.69
N SER A 128 -19.15 4.08 10.13
CA SER A 128 -18.50 5.17 9.40
C SER A 128 -17.48 5.96 10.24
N PRO A 129 -17.79 6.41 11.49
CA PRO A 129 -16.80 7.09 12.31
C PRO A 129 -15.64 6.16 12.70
N LEU A 130 -15.92 4.91 13.10
CA LEU A 130 -14.89 3.94 13.46
C LEU A 130 -13.96 3.60 12.29
N LEU A 131 -14.50 3.52 11.08
CA LEU A 131 -13.74 3.31 9.86
C LEU A 131 -12.87 4.53 9.55
N ASN A 132 -13.38 5.73 9.81
CA ASN A 132 -12.60 6.95 9.63
C ASN A 132 -11.43 7.02 10.62
N ASP A 133 -11.66 6.72 11.89
CA ASP A 133 -10.61 6.66 12.92
C ASP A 133 -9.54 5.63 12.53
N PHE A 134 -9.96 4.42 12.14
CA PHE A 134 -9.07 3.39 11.62
C PHE A 134 -8.19 3.88 10.45
N GLN A 135 -8.77 4.62 9.50
CA GLN A 135 -8.00 5.18 8.39
C GLN A 135 -7.01 6.26 8.82
N ILE A 136 -7.37 7.09 9.80
CA ILE A 136 -6.49 8.13 10.34
C ILE A 136 -5.27 7.49 11.02
N GLU A 137 -5.48 6.45 11.82
CA GLU A 137 -4.39 5.73 12.49
C GLU A 137 -3.45 5.06 11.48
N LEU A 138 -3.99 4.34 10.49
CA LEU A 138 -3.16 3.76 9.43
C LEU A 138 -2.36 4.82 8.65
N TYR A 139 -2.94 6.01 8.45
CA TYR A 139 -2.25 7.10 7.78
C TYR A 139 -1.09 7.64 8.61
N GLY A 140 -1.32 7.93 9.89
CA GLY A 140 -0.31 8.48 10.78
C GLY A 140 0.86 7.53 10.99
N GLU A 141 0.56 6.27 11.29
CA GLU A 141 1.56 5.32 11.78
C GLU A 141 2.31 4.60 10.64
N ILE A 142 1.60 4.30 9.55
CA ILE A 142 2.17 3.51 8.45
C ILE A 142 2.54 4.41 7.28
N TRP A 143 1.57 5.19 6.79
CA TRP A 143 1.74 5.90 5.53
C TRP A 143 2.79 7.01 5.64
N LEU A 144 2.79 7.79 6.72
CA LEU A 144 3.76 8.87 6.90
C LEU A 144 5.20 8.32 6.97
N CYS A 145 5.40 7.27 7.77
CA CYS A 145 6.69 6.58 7.90
C CYS A 145 7.16 5.97 6.57
N GLN A 146 6.26 5.30 5.85
CA GLN A 146 6.52 4.79 4.49
C GLN A 146 7.02 5.90 3.56
N ASN A 147 6.36 7.05 3.53
CA ASN A 147 6.73 8.13 2.60
C ASN A 147 8.12 8.70 2.89
N VAL A 148 8.44 8.89 4.17
CA VAL A 148 9.78 9.36 4.57
C VAL A 148 10.85 8.37 4.13
N LEU A 149 10.66 7.08 4.41
CA LEU A 149 11.63 6.05 4.04
C LEU A 149 11.73 5.86 2.52
N PHE A 150 10.61 5.93 1.81
CA PHE A 150 10.57 5.82 0.36
C PHE A 150 11.32 6.99 -0.30
N HIS A 151 11.17 8.21 0.21
CA HIS A 151 11.93 9.36 -0.30
C HIS A 151 13.43 9.23 -0.06
N ALA A 152 13.85 8.81 1.14
CA ALA A 152 15.27 8.56 1.41
C ALA A 152 15.83 7.46 0.49
N TRP A 153 15.04 6.42 0.22
CA TRP A 153 15.41 5.38 -0.72
C TRP A 153 15.50 5.91 -2.16
N GLU A 154 14.53 6.70 -2.63
CA GLU A 154 14.59 7.33 -3.97
C GLU A 154 15.86 8.18 -4.14
N GLU A 155 16.22 8.98 -3.13
CA GLU A 155 17.46 9.76 -3.13
C GLU A 155 18.70 8.88 -3.24
N SER A 156 18.72 7.72 -2.56
CA SER A 156 19.80 6.73 -2.67
C SER A 156 19.92 6.13 -4.08
N GLN A 157 18.82 6.09 -4.85
CA GLN A 157 18.81 5.67 -6.26
C GLN A 157 19.13 6.82 -7.23
N GLY A 158 19.44 8.02 -6.72
CA GLY A 158 19.70 9.21 -7.53
C GLY A 158 18.45 9.88 -8.09
N ILE A 159 17.26 9.53 -7.59
CA ILE A 159 15.99 10.13 -8.02
C ILE A 159 15.74 11.39 -7.20
N SER A 160 15.81 12.54 -7.87
CA SER A 160 15.51 13.85 -7.27
C SER A 160 14.09 14.33 -7.64
N ALA A 161 13.56 15.32 -6.91
CA ALA A 161 12.29 15.97 -7.27
C ALA A 161 12.29 16.52 -8.72
N ALA A 162 13.43 17.02 -9.21
CA ALA A 162 13.59 17.50 -10.58
C ALA A 162 13.43 16.38 -11.62
N SER A 163 13.98 15.19 -11.33
CA SER A 163 13.86 14.02 -12.21
C SER A 163 12.40 13.54 -12.36
N LYS A 164 11.56 13.78 -11.35
CA LYS A 164 10.14 13.46 -11.39
C LYS A 164 9.31 14.45 -12.22
N LEU A 165 9.76 15.69 -12.36
CA LEU A 165 9.07 16.75 -13.11
C LEU A 165 9.30 16.65 -14.62
N HIS A 166 10.48 16.19 -15.03
CA HIS A 166 10.77 15.98 -16.44
C HIS A 166 10.21 14.63 -16.91
N GLY A 167 9.40 14.66 -17.97
CA GLY A 167 9.07 13.47 -18.76
C GLY A 167 10.34 12.86 -19.38
N PRO A 168 10.26 11.67 -19.99
CA PRO A 168 11.43 11.05 -20.61
C PRO A 168 12.07 12.05 -21.58
N SER A 169 13.27 12.52 -21.24
CA SER A 169 14.04 13.33 -22.17
C SER A 169 14.36 12.41 -23.35
N LEU A 170 13.82 12.73 -24.52
CA LEU A 170 14.22 12.12 -25.79
C LEU A 170 15.67 12.48 -26.09
N LYS A 171 16.61 11.95 -25.31
CA LYS A 171 18.02 11.88 -25.69
C LYS A 171 18.24 10.47 -26.17
N PHE A 172 17.83 10.22 -27.42
CA PHE A 172 18.44 9.14 -28.19
C PHE A 172 19.96 9.33 -28.10
N PRO A 173 20.75 8.31 -27.76
CA PRO A 173 22.18 8.40 -27.97
C PRO A 173 22.38 8.51 -29.49
N THR A 174 22.76 9.68 -29.97
CA THR A 174 23.34 9.83 -31.29
C THR A 174 24.57 8.94 -31.30
N PHE A 175 24.47 7.79 -31.95
CA PHE A 175 25.63 7.03 -32.38
C PHE A 175 26.43 7.96 -33.30
N THR A 176 27.45 8.62 -32.74
CA THR A 176 28.48 9.26 -33.54
C THR A 176 29.21 8.14 -34.26
N THR A 177 28.84 7.93 -35.52
CA THR A 177 29.62 7.17 -36.49
C THR A 177 30.98 7.86 -36.63
N THR A 178 31.96 7.43 -35.84
CA THR A 178 33.37 7.71 -36.13
C THR A 178 33.75 6.87 -37.34
N SER A 179 33.62 7.47 -38.52
CA SER A 179 34.24 7.00 -39.75
C SER A 179 35.75 6.90 -39.52
N SER A 180 36.26 5.68 -39.39
CA SER A 180 37.69 5.38 -39.40
C SER A 180 38.24 5.69 -40.79
N GLN A 181 38.83 6.88 -40.95
CA GLN A 181 39.70 7.14 -42.08
C GLN A 181 40.96 6.27 -41.93
N LEU A 182 40.99 5.21 -42.74
CA LEU A 182 42.17 4.42 -43.07
C LEU A 182 43.22 5.34 -43.69
N HIS A 183 44.25 5.71 -42.92
CA HIS A 183 45.50 6.18 -43.48
C HIS A 183 46.39 4.97 -43.77
N ASN A 184 46.44 4.58 -45.06
CA ASN A 184 47.45 3.68 -45.59
C ASN A 184 48.79 4.43 -45.70
N SER A 185 49.79 3.98 -44.96
CA SER A 185 51.20 4.30 -45.20
C SER A 185 51.96 2.99 -45.37
N SER A 186 52.23 2.64 -46.63
CA SER A 186 53.16 1.58 -47.01
C SER A 186 54.52 2.20 -47.30
N LEU A 187 55.54 1.80 -46.55
CA LEU A 187 56.94 2.00 -46.89
C LEU A 187 57.70 0.72 -46.50
N ALA A 188 58.11 -0.05 -47.50
CA ALA A 188 59.11 -1.09 -47.35
C ALA A 188 59.90 -1.20 -48.68
N THR A 189 61.18 -0.81 -48.56
CA THR A 189 62.39 -1.21 -49.32
C THR A 189 62.34 -1.28 -50.83
#